data_AF-W2EIE4-F1
#
_entry.id   AF-W2EIE4-F1
#
_cell.length_a   1.000
_cell.length_b   1.000
_cell.length_c   1.000
_cell.angle_alpha   90.00
_cell.angle_beta   90.00
_cell.angle_gamma   90.00
#
_symmetry.space_group_name_H-M   'P 1'
#
loop_
_entity.id
_entity.type
_entity.pdbx_description
1 polymer ?
#
loop_
_entity_poly.entity_id
_entity_poly.type
_entity_poly.pdbx_seq_one_letter_code
_entity_poly.pdbx_strand_id
1 'polypeptide(L)'
;MEEGGAAGLRLAGPAAEVPAPFAPGASAFEVAAAVRAAGGRLIATGGCFDLLHAGHVSLLRRARALGDALVVCLNSDESIRRLKGPSRPVVRERDRVEVLRALGCVDAVTVFDEDTPSEIIERLGPDVWVKGGDYSERSMPEAEAVRRAGGEVVILPTVPGYSTTGLIAAAQAAS
;
A
#
# COMPACT_ATOMS: atom_id res chain seq x y z
N MET A 1 40.02 -7.15 42.03
CA MET A 1 39.96 -6.44 40.74
C MET A 1 39.29 -7.38 39.76
N GLU A 2 38.05 -7.05 39.43
CA GLU A 2 37.33 -7.26 38.15
C GLU A 2 35.84 -7.45 38.44
N GLU A 3 35.13 -6.31 38.44
CA GLU A 3 33.69 -6.19 38.42
C GLU A 3 33.18 -6.55 37.02
N GLY A 4 32.51 -7.69 36.88
CA GLY A 4 31.81 -8.07 35.65
C GLY A 4 30.35 -7.63 35.74
N GLY A 5 30.05 -6.40 35.32
CA GLY A 5 28.70 -5.86 35.24
C GLY A 5 27.84 -6.61 34.22
N ALA A 6 26.81 -7.31 34.70
CA ALA A 6 25.73 -7.80 33.84
C ALA A 6 24.85 -6.62 33.45
N ALA A 7 25.11 -6.05 32.27
CA ALA A 7 24.26 -5.06 31.64
C ALA A 7 22.87 -5.67 31.40
N GLY A 8 21.87 -5.11 32.07
CA GLY A 8 20.48 -5.55 31.98
C GLY A 8 19.98 -5.56 30.54
N LEU A 9 19.46 -6.70 30.13
CA LEU A 9 18.63 -6.83 28.94
C LEU A 9 17.40 -5.93 29.14
N ARG A 10 17.33 -4.81 28.41
CA ARG A 10 16.11 -4.00 28.37
C ARG A 10 15.00 -4.87 27.78
N LEU A 11 14.04 -5.22 28.63
CA LEU A 11 12.75 -5.75 28.20
C LEU A 11 12.19 -4.78 27.16
N ALA A 12 11.82 -5.32 26.00
CA ALA A 12 11.06 -4.59 25.00
C ALA A 12 9.88 -3.88 25.70
N GLY A 13 9.66 -2.61 25.40
CA GLY A 13 8.45 -1.92 25.82
C GLY A 13 7.21 -2.72 25.39
N PRO A 14 6.04 -2.49 26.00
CA PRO A 14 4.83 -3.20 25.61
C PRO A 14 4.70 -3.08 24.09
N ALA A 15 4.59 -4.23 23.41
CA ALA A 15 4.27 -4.27 22.00
C ALA A 15 3.06 -3.35 21.83
N ALA A 16 3.19 -2.31 21.00
CA ALA A 16 2.10 -1.40 20.74
C ALA A 16 0.88 -2.25 20.41
N GLU A 17 -0.17 -2.09 21.23
CA GLU A 17 -1.39 -2.86 21.10
C GLU A 17 -1.88 -2.65 19.67
N VAL A 18 -1.98 -3.72 18.88
CA VAL A 18 -2.47 -3.65 17.50
C VAL A 18 -3.81 -2.91 17.57
N PRO A 19 -4.00 -1.80 16.85
CA PRO A 19 -5.27 -1.08 16.90
C PRO A 19 -6.39 -2.08 16.65
N ALA A 20 -7.43 -2.05 17.48
CA ALA A 20 -8.67 -2.78 17.19
C ALA A 20 -9.07 -2.49 15.73
N PRO A 21 -9.63 -3.46 14.99
CA PRO A 21 -9.95 -3.27 13.58
C PRO A 21 -10.73 -1.98 13.39
N PHE A 22 -10.26 -1.13 12.46
CA PHE A 22 -10.90 0.15 12.17
C PHE A 22 -12.38 -0.09 11.82
N ALA A 23 -13.23 0.87 12.19
CA ALA A 23 -14.65 0.77 11.89
C ALA A 23 -14.87 0.49 10.39
N PRO A 24 -15.79 -0.40 10.01
CA PRO A 24 -16.11 -0.63 8.61
C PRO A 24 -16.42 0.69 7.91
N GLY A 25 -15.65 1.00 6.85
CA GLY A 25 -15.82 2.24 6.09
C GLY A 25 -15.05 3.46 6.62
N ALA A 26 -14.19 3.30 7.63
CA ALA A 26 -13.26 4.36 8.03
C ALA A 26 -12.47 4.90 6.82
N SER A 27 -12.37 6.21 6.73
CA SER A 27 -11.58 6.86 5.69
C SER A 27 -10.08 6.65 5.92
N ALA A 28 -9.30 6.73 4.84
CA ALA A 28 -7.84 6.65 4.94
C ALA A 28 -7.23 7.68 5.90
N PHE A 29 -7.82 8.87 6.00
CA PHE A 29 -7.34 9.94 6.88
C PHE A 29 -7.70 9.68 8.35
N GLU A 30 -8.86 9.08 8.63
CA GLU A 30 -9.21 8.65 10.00
C GLU A 30 -8.29 7.52 10.46
N VAL A 31 -8.01 6.53 9.59
CA VAL A 31 -7.03 5.48 9.85
C VAL A 31 -5.65 6.08 10.11
N ALA A 32 -5.18 6.97 9.24
CA ALA A 32 -3.89 7.64 9.41
C ALA A 32 -3.79 8.44 10.72
N ALA A 33 -4.83 9.18 11.07
CA ALA A 33 -4.88 9.96 12.31
C ALA A 33 -4.85 9.06 13.54
N ALA A 34 -5.62 7.97 13.54
CA ALA A 34 -5.66 7.01 14.65
C ALA A 34 -4.31 6.31 14.84
N VAL A 35 -3.67 5.85 13.76
CA VAL A 35 -2.33 5.23 13.82
C VAL A 35 -1.30 6.20 14.38
N ARG A 36 -1.30 7.45 13.90
CA ARG A 36 -0.36 8.48 14.37
C ARG A 36 -0.60 8.84 15.83
N ALA A 37 -1.86 8.94 16.26
CA ALA A 37 -2.21 9.21 17.66
C ALA A 37 -1.76 8.08 18.61
N ALA A 38 -1.73 6.84 18.12
CA ALA A 38 -1.20 5.69 18.84
C ALA A 38 0.33 5.55 18.78
N GLY A 39 1.02 6.43 18.03
CA GLY A 39 2.46 6.31 17.78
C GLY A 39 2.84 5.12 16.90
N GLY A 40 1.88 4.58 16.13
CA GLY A 40 2.09 3.47 15.20
C GLY A 40 2.63 3.91 13.84
N ARG A 41 2.87 2.92 12.98
CA ARG A 41 3.46 3.06 11.65
C ARG A 41 2.42 2.84 10.55
N LEU A 42 2.14 3.89 9.79
CA LEU A 42 1.22 3.88 8.67
C LEU A 42 1.92 3.41 7.39
N ILE A 43 1.44 2.31 6.83
CA ILE A 43 1.89 1.80 5.54
C ILE A 43 0.90 2.23 4.47
N ALA A 44 1.42 2.66 3.32
CA ALA A 44 0.61 2.89 2.14
C ALA A 44 1.22 2.24 0.90
N THR A 45 0.37 1.87 -0.05
CA THR A 45 0.78 1.47 -1.39
C THR A 45 -0.21 2.03 -2.40
N GLY A 46 0.20 2.15 -3.65
CA GLY A 46 -0.66 2.71 -4.69
C GLY A 46 -0.61 1.95 -6.00
N GLY A 47 -1.75 1.93 -6.68
CA GLY A 47 -1.87 1.29 -7.98
C GLY A 47 -3.29 1.27 -8.53
N CYS A 48 -3.39 0.71 -9.73
CA CYS A 48 -4.63 0.60 -10.49
C CYS A 48 -5.54 -0.54 -10.00
N PHE A 49 -4.95 -1.68 -9.60
CA PHE A 49 -5.66 -2.87 -9.13
C PHE A 49 -6.85 -3.30 -10.03
N ASP A 50 -6.68 -3.17 -11.36
CA ASP A 50 -7.75 -3.43 -12.35
C ASP A 50 -8.34 -4.83 -12.22
N LEU A 51 -7.55 -5.86 -12.51
CA LEU A 51 -7.88 -7.24 -12.19
C LEU A 51 -6.97 -7.71 -11.07
N LEU A 52 -7.57 -7.93 -9.90
CA LEU A 52 -6.88 -8.50 -8.76
C LEU A 52 -6.47 -9.94 -9.02
N HIS A 53 -5.30 -10.30 -8.51
CA HIS A 53 -4.71 -11.62 -8.66
C HIS A 53 -3.77 -11.90 -7.49
N ALA A 54 -3.30 -13.14 -7.38
CA ALA A 54 -2.48 -13.58 -6.25
C ALA A 54 -1.23 -12.71 -6.02
N GLY A 55 -0.59 -12.20 -7.09
CA GLY A 55 0.50 -11.22 -6.98
C GLY A 55 0.14 -9.95 -6.18
N HIS A 56 -1.03 -9.35 -6.43
CA HIS A 56 -1.49 -8.19 -5.67
C HIS A 56 -1.77 -8.53 -4.21
N VAL A 57 -2.46 -9.66 -3.95
CA VAL A 57 -2.77 -10.10 -2.59
C VAL A 57 -1.49 -10.37 -1.78
N SER A 58 -0.49 -10.99 -2.40
CA SER A 58 0.83 -11.22 -1.80
C SER A 58 1.53 -9.90 -1.46
N LEU A 59 1.55 -8.94 -2.39
CA LEU A 59 2.11 -7.61 -2.16
C LEU A 59 1.42 -6.90 -0.98
N LEU A 60 0.10 -6.86 -0.97
CA LEU A 60 -0.68 -6.19 0.07
C LEU A 60 -0.48 -6.82 1.45
N ARG A 61 -0.46 -8.15 1.55
CA ARG A 61 -0.17 -8.85 2.81
C ARG A 61 1.22 -8.53 3.35
N ARG A 62 2.22 -8.52 2.47
CA ARG A 62 3.60 -8.20 2.85
C ARG A 62 3.76 -6.73 3.21
N ALA A 63 3.07 -5.83 2.51
CA ALA A 63 3.01 -4.42 2.85
C ALA A 63 2.40 -4.22 4.25
N ARG A 64 1.25 -4.84 4.53
CA ARG A 64 0.57 -4.76 5.82
C ARG A 64 1.44 -5.24 6.99
N ALA A 65 2.32 -6.21 6.76
CA ALA A 65 3.24 -6.72 7.77
C ALA A 65 4.37 -5.74 8.16
N LEU A 66 4.53 -4.61 7.46
CA LEU A 66 5.56 -3.62 7.76
C LEU A 66 5.14 -2.60 8.83
N GLY A 67 3.86 -2.55 9.23
CA GLY A 67 3.39 -1.57 10.20
C GLY A 67 2.03 -1.91 10.79
N ASP A 68 1.35 -0.90 11.31
CA ASP A 68 0.15 -1.06 12.14
C ASP A 68 -1.15 -0.91 11.33
N ALA A 69 -1.10 -0.26 10.17
CA ALA A 69 -2.20 -0.20 9.22
C ALA A 69 -1.69 -0.11 7.77
N LEU A 70 -2.49 -0.60 6.82
CA LEU A 70 -2.29 -0.46 5.39
C LEU A 70 -3.43 0.35 4.74
N VAL A 71 -3.05 1.46 4.12
CA VAL A 71 -3.91 2.23 3.21
C VAL A 71 -3.55 1.93 1.76
N VAL A 72 -4.55 1.63 0.94
CA VAL A 72 -4.37 1.50 -0.52
C VAL A 72 -4.84 2.78 -1.22
N CYS A 73 -3.90 3.46 -1.89
CA CYS A 73 -4.19 4.59 -2.77
C CYS A 73 -4.52 4.07 -4.18
N LEU A 74 -5.80 4.09 -4.53
CA LEU A 74 -6.33 3.55 -5.77
C LEU A 74 -6.44 4.65 -6.84
N ASN A 75 -5.90 4.40 -8.04
CA ASN A 75 -6.15 5.30 -9.17
C ASN A 75 -7.64 5.29 -9.55
N SER A 76 -8.19 6.46 -9.84
CA SER A 76 -9.54 6.57 -10.39
C SER A 76 -9.67 6.00 -11.80
N ASP A 77 -10.90 5.79 -12.26
CA ASP A 77 -11.13 5.35 -13.64
C ASP A 77 -10.57 6.36 -14.66
N GLU A 78 -10.63 7.66 -14.36
CA GLU A 78 -10.09 8.69 -15.24
C GLU A 78 -8.56 8.70 -15.26
N SER A 79 -7.92 8.63 -14.08
CA SER A 79 -6.47 8.49 -13.94
C SER A 79 -5.95 7.31 -14.77
N ILE A 80 -6.62 6.15 -14.66
CA ILE A 80 -6.23 4.95 -15.42
C ILE A 80 -6.43 5.13 -16.93
N ARG A 81 -7.53 5.77 -17.36
CA ARG A 81 -7.78 6.06 -18.79
C ARG A 81 -6.67 6.91 -19.40
N ARG A 82 -6.19 7.93 -18.67
CA ARG A 82 -5.08 8.78 -19.14
C ARG A 82 -3.76 8.01 -19.20
N LEU A 83 -3.49 7.16 -18.21
CA LEU A 83 -2.24 6.40 -18.10
C LEU A 83 -2.15 5.19 -19.05
N LYS A 84 -3.27 4.49 -19.30
CA LYS A 84 -3.29 3.20 -19.99
C LYS A 84 -4.15 3.18 -21.26
N GLY A 85 -4.84 4.28 -21.56
CA GLY A 85 -5.73 4.41 -22.71
C GLY A 85 -7.20 4.11 -22.39
N PRO A 86 -8.10 4.37 -23.36
CA PRO A 86 -9.54 4.40 -23.15
C PRO A 86 -10.17 3.04 -22.85
N SER A 87 -9.48 1.93 -23.17
CA SER A 87 -9.95 0.57 -22.90
C SER A 87 -9.70 0.12 -21.46
N ARG A 88 -9.15 0.99 -20.60
CA ARG A 88 -8.86 0.73 -19.19
C ARG A 88 -9.53 1.77 -18.30
N PRO A 89 -9.88 1.42 -17.05
CA PRO A 89 -9.82 0.06 -16.48
C PRO A 89 -10.92 -0.85 -17.03
N VAL A 90 -10.74 -2.17 -16.87
CA VAL A 90 -11.77 -3.18 -17.15
C VAL A 90 -12.79 -3.21 -16.02
N VAL A 91 -12.34 -3.11 -14.78
CA VAL A 91 -13.19 -3.07 -13.58
C VAL A 91 -13.34 -1.63 -13.10
N ARG A 92 -14.59 -1.20 -12.89
CA ARG A 92 -14.89 0.17 -12.45
C ARG A 92 -14.34 0.43 -11.06
N GLU A 93 -14.00 1.69 -10.79
CA GLU A 93 -13.44 2.15 -9.53
C GLU A 93 -14.20 1.66 -8.30
N ARG A 94 -15.52 1.82 -8.28
CA ARG A 94 -16.37 1.37 -7.18
C ARG A 94 -16.15 -0.12 -6.85
N ASP A 95 -16.09 -0.95 -7.87
CA ASP A 95 -15.95 -2.40 -7.71
C ASP A 95 -14.53 -2.75 -7.23
N ARG A 96 -13.51 -2.05 -7.75
CA ARG A 96 -12.11 -2.20 -7.28
C ARG A 96 -11.97 -1.81 -5.80
N VAL A 97 -12.59 -0.71 -5.37
CA VAL A 97 -12.62 -0.29 -3.96
C VAL A 97 -13.26 -1.36 -3.09
N GLU A 98 -14.41 -1.90 -3.49
CA GLU A 98 -15.14 -2.91 -2.73
C GLU A 98 -14.31 -4.18 -2.53
N VAL A 99 -13.69 -4.70 -3.60
CA VAL A 99 -12.86 -5.90 -3.50
C VAL A 99 -11.63 -5.65 -2.64
N LEU A 100 -10.98 -4.47 -2.74
CA LEU A 100 -9.83 -4.13 -1.90
C LEU A 100 -10.22 -4.04 -0.42
N ARG A 101 -11.36 -3.44 -0.09
CA ARG A 101 -11.88 -3.35 1.29
C ARG A 101 -12.23 -4.71 1.89
N ALA A 102 -12.60 -5.68 1.06
CA ALA A 102 -12.87 -7.04 1.50
C ALA A 102 -11.59 -7.83 1.88
N LEU A 103 -10.40 -7.34 1.53
CA LEU A 103 -9.15 -7.98 1.90
C LEU A 103 -8.81 -7.65 3.36
N GLY A 104 -8.77 -8.65 4.23
CA GLY A 104 -8.47 -8.45 5.67
C GLY A 104 -7.08 -7.90 6.01
N CYS A 105 -6.22 -7.62 5.01
CA CYS A 105 -4.95 -6.92 5.20
C CYS A 105 -4.99 -5.44 4.77
N VAL A 106 -6.15 -4.94 4.32
CA VAL A 106 -6.36 -3.55 3.89
C VAL A 106 -7.25 -2.87 4.91
N ASP A 107 -6.71 -1.83 5.55
CA ASP A 107 -7.40 -1.10 6.62
C ASP A 107 -8.24 0.06 6.07
N ALA A 108 -7.79 0.69 4.97
CA ALA A 108 -8.59 1.65 4.22
C ALA A 108 -8.17 1.73 2.75
N VAL A 109 -9.08 2.27 1.93
CA VAL A 109 -8.84 2.59 0.52
C VAL A 109 -9.17 4.05 0.30
N THR A 110 -8.28 4.78 -0.38
CA THR A 110 -8.53 6.15 -0.85
C THR A 110 -8.35 6.19 -2.35
N VAL A 111 -9.23 6.91 -3.05
CA VAL A 111 -9.13 7.12 -4.50
C VAL A 111 -8.39 8.44 -4.74
N PHE A 112 -7.59 8.49 -5.80
CA PHE A 112 -6.96 9.71 -6.29
C PHE A 112 -7.08 9.80 -7.82
N ASP A 113 -7.21 11.02 -8.33
CA ASP A 113 -7.48 11.30 -9.74
C ASP A 113 -6.23 11.65 -10.53
N GLU A 114 -5.15 12.06 -9.87
CA GLU A 114 -3.93 12.57 -10.49
C GLU A 114 -3.16 11.47 -11.25
N ASP A 115 -2.24 11.88 -12.13
CA ASP A 115 -1.42 10.93 -12.91
C ASP A 115 -0.34 10.25 -12.06
N THR A 116 0.03 10.85 -10.94
CA THR A 116 1.00 10.32 -9.97
C THR A 116 0.42 10.36 -8.56
N PRO A 117 0.82 9.45 -7.66
CA PRO A 117 0.29 9.43 -6.29
C PRO A 117 0.92 10.50 -5.38
N SER A 118 1.72 11.43 -5.91
CA SER A 118 2.51 12.37 -5.11
C SER A 118 1.65 13.21 -4.17
N GLU A 119 0.54 13.78 -4.65
CA GLU A 119 -0.33 14.63 -3.83
C GLU A 119 -1.03 13.84 -2.71
N ILE A 120 -1.53 12.65 -3.03
CA ILE A 120 -2.18 11.80 -2.01
C ILE A 120 -1.17 11.31 -0.97
N ILE A 121 0.08 11.05 -1.37
CA ILE A 121 1.17 10.70 -0.44
C ILE A 121 1.46 11.85 0.51
N GLU A 122 1.66 13.07 -0.01
CA GLU A 122 1.96 14.25 0.81
C GLU A 122 0.82 14.54 1.80
N ARG A 123 -0.44 14.37 1.39
CA ARG A 123 -1.62 14.57 2.24
C ARG A 123 -1.80 13.48 3.29
N LEU A 124 -1.60 12.21 2.91
CA LEU A 124 -1.78 11.07 3.80
C LEU A 124 -0.64 10.97 4.83
N GLY A 125 0.58 11.28 4.39
CA GLY A 125 1.80 11.19 5.18
C GLY A 125 2.11 9.78 5.68
N PRO A 126 2.28 8.78 4.78
CA PRO A 126 2.65 7.43 5.18
C PRO A 126 4.10 7.38 5.66
N ASP A 127 4.37 6.59 6.70
CA ASP A 127 5.73 6.30 7.15
C ASP A 127 6.47 5.41 6.15
N VAL A 128 5.73 4.52 5.47
CA VAL A 128 6.27 3.66 4.42
C VAL A 128 5.38 3.67 3.19
N TRP A 129 5.98 3.95 2.04
CA TRP A 129 5.36 3.74 0.74
C TRP A 129 5.90 2.47 0.08
N VAL A 130 5.03 1.48 -0.11
CA VAL A 130 5.38 0.18 -0.66
C VAL A 130 5.14 0.13 -2.16
N LYS A 131 6.11 -0.42 -2.90
CA LYS A 131 5.95 -0.81 -4.31
C LYS A 131 6.28 -2.27 -4.54
N GLY A 132 5.52 -2.89 -5.42
CA GLY A 132 5.88 -4.18 -6.00
C GLY A 132 6.80 -3.98 -7.20
N GLY A 133 7.95 -4.63 -7.21
CA GLY A 133 8.86 -4.63 -8.36
C GLY A 133 10.19 -5.30 -8.07
N ASP A 134 10.95 -5.54 -9.13
CA ASP A 134 12.31 -6.10 -9.07
C ASP A 134 13.38 -5.04 -9.37
N TYR A 135 13.04 -3.75 -9.21
CA TYR A 135 13.83 -2.65 -9.74
C TYR A 135 14.94 -2.19 -8.80
N SER A 136 16.17 -2.19 -9.33
CA SER A 136 17.34 -1.59 -8.71
C SER A 136 17.47 -0.08 -8.92
N GLU A 137 16.88 0.57 -9.94
CA GLU A 137 17.34 1.94 -10.27
C GLU A 137 16.41 2.80 -11.19
N ARG A 138 15.08 2.81 -11.00
CA ARG A 138 14.24 3.88 -11.61
C ARG A 138 13.94 4.96 -10.59
N SER A 139 14.18 6.21 -10.96
CA SER A 139 13.69 7.38 -10.24
C SER A 139 12.17 7.29 -10.15
N MET A 140 11.65 6.85 -9.00
CA MET A 140 10.23 6.83 -8.74
C MET A 140 9.75 8.28 -8.61
N PRO A 141 8.81 8.76 -9.45
CA PRO A 141 8.31 10.13 -9.38
C PRO A 141 7.82 10.51 -7.98
N GLU A 142 7.24 9.54 -7.27
CA GLU A 142 6.71 9.71 -5.93
C GLU A 142 7.75 9.64 -4.81
N ALA A 143 8.99 9.22 -5.06
CA ALA A 143 10.00 9.09 -4.00
C ALA A 143 10.28 10.44 -3.32
N GLU A 144 10.20 11.54 -4.08
CA GLU A 144 10.34 12.86 -3.50
C GLU A 144 9.16 13.23 -2.60
N ALA A 145 7.93 12.95 -3.02
CA ALA A 145 6.73 13.17 -2.23
C ALA A 145 6.77 12.38 -0.91
N VAL A 146 7.21 11.12 -0.96
CA VAL A 146 7.39 10.28 0.24
C VAL A 146 8.42 10.90 1.19
N ARG A 147 9.57 11.35 0.68
CA ARG A 147 10.59 12.04 1.51
C ARG A 147 10.08 13.33 2.11
N ARG A 148 9.35 14.16 1.36
CA ARG A 148 8.77 15.42 1.87
C ARG A 148 7.74 15.16 2.97
N ALA A 149 7.01 14.05 2.87
CA ALA A 149 6.11 13.58 3.90
C ALA A 149 6.82 12.93 5.12
N GLY A 150 8.15 12.79 5.08
CA GLY A 150 8.95 12.19 6.15
C GLY A 150 8.99 10.65 6.14
N GLY A 151 8.44 10.01 5.10
CA GLY A 151 8.41 8.56 4.96
C GLY A 151 9.59 7.98 4.18
N GLU A 152 9.59 6.66 4.05
CA GLU A 152 10.54 5.91 3.24
C GLU A 152 9.85 5.04 2.18
N VAL A 153 10.59 4.69 1.13
CA VAL A 153 10.10 3.79 0.08
C VAL A 153 10.64 2.38 0.32
N VAL A 154 9.75 1.38 0.31
CA VAL A 154 10.13 -0.04 0.39
C VAL A 154 9.68 -0.76 -0.89
N ILE A 155 10.63 -1.44 -1.53
CA ILE A 155 10.36 -2.27 -2.69
C ILE A 155 10.25 -3.72 -2.24
N LEU A 156 9.13 -4.36 -2.57
CA LEU A 156 8.90 -5.77 -2.31
C LEU A 156 8.94 -6.55 -3.63
N PRO A 157 9.63 -7.71 -3.67
CA PRO A 157 9.72 -8.52 -4.87
C PRO A 157 8.34 -9.02 -5.29
N THR A 158 8.11 -9.04 -6.60
CA THR A 158 6.83 -9.50 -7.16
C THR A 158 6.75 -11.03 -7.20
N VAL A 159 5.53 -11.56 -7.30
CA VAL A 159 5.33 -12.99 -7.53
C VAL A 159 5.40 -13.24 -9.05
N PRO A 160 6.35 -14.05 -9.55
CA PRO A 160 6.47 -14.33 -10.98
C PRO A 160 5.18 -14.91 -11.57
N GLY A 161 4.91 -14.60 -12.85
CA GLY A 161 3.78 -15.15 -13.60
C GLY A 161 2.44 -14.44 -13.38
N TYR A 162 2.35 -13.44 -12.52
CA TYR A 162 1.11 -12.69 -12.29
C TYR A 162 1.18 -11.26 -12.85
N SER A 163 0.29 -10.94 -13.80
CA SER A 163 -0.01 -9.58 -14.23
C SER A 163 -1.42 -9.48 -14.80
N THR A 164 -2.08 -8.31 -14.63
CA THR A 164 -3.39 -8.04 -15.24
C THR A 164 -3.36 -8.21 -16.77
N THR A 165 -2.30 -7.75 -17.43
CA THR A 165 -2.13 -7.91 -18.89
C THR A 165 -2.02 -9.38 -19.28
N GLY A 166 -1.24 -10.16 -18.53
CA GLY A 166 -1.10 -11.60 -18.78
C GLY A 166 -2.40 -12.37 -18.62
N LEU A 167 -3.21 -12.03 -17.61
CA LEU A 167 -4.54 -12.65 -17.41
C LEU A 167 -5.49 -12.37 -18.58
N ILE A 168 -5.48 -11.14 -19.10
CA ILE A 168 -6.35 -10.78 -20.23
C ILE A 168 -5.89 -11.47 -21.51
N ALA A 169 -4.59 -11.50 -21.78
CA ALA A 169 -4.04 -12.22 -22.91
C ALA A 169 -4.39 -13.72 -22.86
N ALA A 170 -4.30 -14.34 -21.67
CA ALA A 170 -4.67 -15.73 -21.47
C ALA A 170 -6.17 -15.98 -21.70
N ALA A 171 -7.04 -15.09 -21.24
CA ALA A 171 -8.49 -15.20 -21.45
C ALA A 171 -8.88 -15.06 -22.93
N GLN A 172 -8.23 -14.15 -23.66
CA GLN A 172 -8.45 -13.96 -25.09
C GLN A 172 -7.94 -15.15 -25.93
N ALA A 173 -6.84 -15.79 -25.52
CA ALA A 173 -6.29 -16.96 -26.21
C ALA A 173 -7.12 -18.24 -26.00
N ALA A 174 -8.01 -18.26 -25.00
CA ALA A 174 -8.91 -19.38 -24.70
C ALA A 174 -10.28 -19.27 -25.39
N SER A 175 -10.50 -18.21 -26.18
CA SER A 175 -11.72 -17.94 -26.95
C SER A 175 -11.52 -18.23 -28.43
#